data_AF-A0A2W4NIK2-F1
#
_entry.id   AF-A0A2W4NIK2-F1
#
_cell.length_a   1.000
_cell.length_b   1.000
_cell.length_c   1.000
_cell.angle_alpha   90.00
_cell.angle_beta   90.00
_cell.angle_gamma   90.00
#
_symmetry.space_group_name_H-M   'P 1'
#
loop_
_entity.id
_entity.type
_entity.pdbx_description
1 polymer ?
#
loop_
_entity_poly.entity_id
_entity_poly.type
_entity_poly.pdbx_seq_one_letter_code
_entity_poly.pdbx_strand_id
1 'polypeptide(L)'
;MKITILAALVLIGSIAATTSEENDLARVQRISGKYVFIMCEPLQEYEVVETVNTSVSTMLAGQQSISDQVKEMVNKALRRERKGKFEFDALVTEDGDSAILIKFKD
;
A
#
# COMPACT_ATOMS: atom_id res chain seq x y z
N MET A 1 -50.10 -2.23 46.52
CA MET A 1 -50.45 -3.59 46.06
C MET A 1 -49.47 -3.99 44.97
N LYS A 2 -48.67 -5.03 45.23
CA LYS A 2 -47.73 -5.66 44.30
C LYS A 2 -48.54 -6.55 43.36
N ILE A 3 -48.37 -6.44 42.03
CA ILE A 3 -48.45 -7.59 41.11
C ILE A 3 -47.41 -7.39 40.00
N THR A 4 -46.33 -8.15 40.13
CA THR A 4 -45.33 -8.55 39.14
C THR A 4 -45.95 -9.34 37.98
N ILE A 5 -45.75 -8.90 36.74
CA ILE A 5 -45.81 -9.73 35.51
C ILE A 5 -44.74 -9.11 34.58
N LEU A 6 -43.53 -9.64 34.51
CA LEU A 6 -43.07 -10.81 33.75
C LEU A 6 -42.24 -10.32 32.55
N ALA A 7 -40.95 -10.64 32.64
CA ALA A 7 -39.92 -10.60 31.62
C ALA A 7 -40.37 -10.32 30.17
N ALA A 8 -40.06 -9.12 29.67
CA ALA A 8 -39.69 -8.93 28.27
C ALA A 8 -38.27 -8.36 28.25
N LEU A 9 -37.35 -9.23 28.65
CA LEU A 9 -35.91 -9.12 28.42
C LEU A 9 -35.71 -9.35 26.92
N VAL A 10 -36.16 -8.41 26.07
CA VAL A 10 -35.78 -8.40 24.67
C VAL A 10 -34.39 -7.80 24.66
N LEU A 11 -33.41 -8.69 24.62
CA LEU A 11 -32.09 -8.46 24.08
C LEU A 11 -32.25 -7.64 22.78
N ILE A 12 -32.20 -6.32 22.87
CA ILE A 12 -31.71 -5.54 21.73
C ILE A 12 -30.22 -5.79 21.80
N GLY A 13 -29.84 -6.92 21.21
CA GLY A 13 -28.51 -7.44 21.22
C GLY A 13 -27.57 -6.32 20.86
N SER A 14 -26.54 -6.16 21.70
CA SER A 14 -25.30 -5.54 21.29
C SER A 14 -24.95 -6.15 19.94
N ILE A 15 -25.23 -5.43 18.86
CA ILE A 15 -24.50 -5.60 17.62
C ILE A 15 -23.12 -5.10 18.02
N ALA A 16 -22.33 -5.98 18.64
CA ALA A 16 -20.90 -5.89 18.54
C ALA A 16 -20.67 -5.95 17.05
N ALA A 17 -20.50 -4.78 16.44
CA ALA A 17 -19.88 -4.69 15.14
C ALA A 17 -18.55 -5.43 15.34
N THR A 18 -18.49 -6.67 14.88
CA THR A 18 -17.23 -7.31 14.61
C THR A 18 -16.63 -6.45 13.51
N THR A 19 -15.89 -5.41 13.92
CA THR A 19 -14.79 -4.93 13.11
C THR A 19 -13.91 -6.15 12.99
N SER A 20 -14.09 -6.91 11.91
CA SER A 20 -13.02 -7.79 11.46
C SER A 20 -11.84 -6.86 11.32
N GLU A 21 -10.92 -6.91 12.28
CA GLU A 21 -9.60 -6.36 12.05
C GLU A 21 -9.07 -7.21 10.88
N GLU A 22 -9.23 -6.69 9.67
CA GLU A 22 -8.54 -7.16 8.47
C GLU A 22 -7.06 -7.14 8.83
N ASN A 23 -6.58 -8.29 9.30
CA ASN A 23 -5.16 -8.54 9.53
C ASN A 23 -4.50 -8.77 8.16
N ASP A 24 -4.72 -7.84 7.23
CA ASP A 24 -4.24 -7.87 5.85
C ASP A 24 -2.77 -7.44 5.79
N LEU A 25 -1.96 -8.06 6.65
CA LEU A 25 -0.51 -7.91 6.64
C LEU A 25 0.05 -8.71 5.46
N ALA A 26 0.37 -8.02 4.38
CA ALA A 26 1.05 -8.61 3.23
C ALA A 26 2.57 -8.65 3.45
N ARG A 27 3.22 -9.71 2.97
CA ARG A 27 4.68 -9.75 2.86
C ARG A 27 5.12 -9.00 1.61
N VAL A 28 5.86 -7.91 1.83
CA VAL A 28 6.30 -7.00 0.77
C VAL A 28 7.52 -7.58 0.06
N GLN A 29 7.54 -7.46 -1.28
CA GLN A 29 8.70 -7.86 -2.08
C GLN A 29 9.78 -6.78 -2.09
N ARG A 30 11.00 -7.17 -2.43
CA ARG A 30 12.12 -6.24 -2.61
C ARG A 30 12.72 -6.37 -3.99
N ILE A 31 13.05 -5.23 -4.59
CA ILE A 31 13.78 -5.15 -5.87
C ILE A 31 14.99 -4.26 -5.65
N SER A 32 16.19 -4.80 -5.88
CA SER A 32 17.45 -4.05 -5.70
C SER A 32 17.58 -3.40 -4.31
N GLY A 33 17.11 -4.07 -3.26
CA GLY A 33 17.16 -3.58 -1.89
C GLY A 33 16.05 -2.60 -1.49
N LYS A 34 15.21 -2.15 -2.42
CA LYS A 34 14.06 -1.27 -2.15
C LYS A 34 12.80 -2.10 -1.95
N TYR A 35 11.95 -1.72 -1.00
CA TYR A 35 10.64 -2.36 -0.84
C TYR A 35 9.69 -1.95 -1.96
N VAL A 36 8.78 -2.84 -2.32
CA VAL A 36 7.83 -2.64 -3.40
C VAL A 36 6.44 -3.05 -2.94
N PHE A 37 5.59 -2.06 -2.74
CA PHE A 37 4.19 -2.21 -2.35
C PHE A 37 3.32 -2.07 -3.59
N ILE A 38 2.44 -3.03 -3.82
CA ILE A 38 1.55 -3.08 -4.98
C ILE A 38 0.14 -3.29 -4.43
N MET A 39 -0.74 -2.31 -4.64
CA MET A 39 -2.11 -2.29 -4.11
C MET A 39 -2.16 -2.41 -2.57
N CYS A 40 -1.15 -1.87 -1.90
CA CYS A 40 -1.05 -1.85 -0.44
C CYS A 40 -0.11 -0.74 0.00
N GLU A 41 -0.16 -0.40 1.29
CA GLU A 41 0.66 0.65 1.88
C GLU A 41 1.46 0.14 3.08
N PRO A 42 2.63 0.72 3.37
CA PRO A 42 3.33 0.44 4.61
C PRO A 42 2.56 0.97 5.82
N LEU A 43 2.57 0.20 6.92
CA LEU A 43 2.04 0.66 8.22
C LEU A 43 2.97 1.65 8.92
N GLN A 44 4.27 1.59 8.64
CA GLN A 44 5.24 2.53 9.19
C GLN A 44 5.05 3.90 8.56
N GLU A 45 5.14 4.97 9.36
CA GLU A 45 5.07 6.33 8.84
C GLU A 45 6.18 6.61 7.81
N TYR A 46 5.83 7.38 6.79
CA TYR A 46 6.74 7.75 5.71
C TYR A 46 6.47 9.16 5.21
N GLU A 47 7.41 9.68 4.44
CA GLU A 47 7.25 10.86 3.60
C GLU A 47 7.36 10.48 2.12
N VAL A 48 6.61 11.17 1.26
CA VAL A 48 6.74 11.04 -0.19
C VAL A 48 7.85 11.96 -0.65
N VAL A 49 8.90 11.39 -1.23
CA VAL A 49 10.07 12.16 -1.68
C VAL A 49 9.99 12.51 -3.16
N GLU A 50 9.31 11.70 -3.97
CA GLU A 50 9.25 11.85 -5.43
C GLU A 50 8.19 10.93 -6.07
N THR A 51 7.82 11.19 -7.33
CA THR A 51 6.99 10.29 -8.15
C THR A 51 7.79 9.71 -9.33
N VAL A 52 7.49 8.47 -9.71
CA VAL A 52 8.04 7.82 -10.90
C VAL A 52 6.93 7.14 -11.69
N ASN A 53 7.01 7.24 -13.01
CA ASN A 53 6.10 6.54 -13.92
C ASN A 53 6.92 5.62 -14.83
N THR A 54 6.27 4.58 -15.36
CA THR A 54 6.81 3.80 -16.49
C THR A 54 7.09 4.70 -17.71
N SER A 55 7.95 4.24 -18.61
CA SER A 55 8.20 4.94 -19.87
C SER A 55 6.98 4.89 -20.79
N VAL A 56 6.82 5.95 -21.59
CA VAL A 56 5.78 6.04 -22.62
C VAL A 56 5.85 4.85 -23.59
N SER A 57 7.06 4.40 -23.94
CA SER A 57 7.27 3.21 -24.78
C SER A 57 6.69 1.94 -24.15
N THR A 58 6.84 1.77 -22.84
CA THR A 58 6.32 0.61 -22.12
C THR A 58 4.80 0.66 -22.02
N MET A 59 4.23 1.84 -21.74
CA MET A 59 2.77 2.03 -21.73
C MET A 59 2.14 1.72 -23.10
N LEU A 60 2.79 2.15 -24.20
CA LEU A 60 2.30 1.91 -25.56
C LEU A 60 2.50 0.47 -26.06
N ALA A 61 3.46 -0.28 -25.49
CA ALA A 61 3.74 -1.64 -25.90
C ALA A 61 2.65 -2.65 -25.48
N GLY A 62 1.85 -2.34 -24.45
CA GLY A 62 0.64 -3.08 -24.05
C GLY A 62 0.81 -4.55 -23.63
N GLN A 63 2.02 -5.11 -23.66
CA GLN A 63 2.28 -6.55 -23.40
C GLN A 63 3.23 -6.81 -22.22
N GLN A 64 3.57 -5.80 -21.42
CA GLN A 64 4.44 -6.03 -20.26
C GLN A 64 3.66 -6.46 -19.02
N SER A 65 4.28 -7.32 -18.22
CA SER A 65 3.72 -7.69 -16.92
C SER A 65 3.89 -6.53 -15.93
N ILE A 66 3.01 -6.45 -14.92
CA ILE A 66 3.16 -5.49 -13.81
C ILE A 66 4.54 -5.61 -13.16
N SER A 67 5.08 -6.83 -13.06
CA SER A 67 6.44 -7.05 -12.51
C SER A 67 7.51 -6.34 -13.33
N ASP A 68 7.40 -6.33 -14.66
CA ASP A 68 8.39 -5.69 -15.53
C ASP A 68 8.27 -4.17 -15.49
N GLN A 69 7.04 -3.64 -15.49
CA GLN A 69 6.78 -2.20 -15.32
C GLN A 69 7.32 -1.70 -13.98
N VAL A 70 7.07 -2.43 -12.89
CA VAL A 70 7.55 -2.09 -11.56
C VAL A 70 9.08 -2.15 -11.47
N LYS A 71 9.72 -3.18 -12.07
CA LYS A 71 11.19 -3.24 -12.17
C LYS A 71 11.75 -2.04 -12.92
N GLU A 72 11.12 -1.63 -14.02
CA GLU A 72 11.51 -0.44 -14.77
C GLU A 72 11.45 0.81 -13.90
N MET A 73 10.34 1.00 -13.17
CA MET A 73 10.17 2.13 -12.25
C MET A 73 11.23 2.15 -11.15
N VAL A 74 11.51 1.02 -10.50
CA VAL A 74 12.59 0.91 -9.50
C VAL A 74 13.94 1.27 -10.11
N ASN A 75 14.27 0.76 -11.29
CA ASN A 75 15.52 1.06 -11.97
C ASN A 75 15.64 2.55 -12.34
N LYS A 76 14.54 3.17 -12.78
CA LYS A 76 14.46 4.60 -13.07
C LYS A 76 14.65 5.43 -11.81
N ALA A 77 14.02 5.04 -10.69
CA ALA A 77 14.19 5.69 -9.39
C ALA A 77 15.65 5.60 -8.91
N LEU A 78 16.27 4.41 -8.92
CA LEU A 78 17.68 4.22 -8.54
C LEU A 78 18.66 5.03 -9.41
N ARG A 79 18.36 5.23 -10.70
CA ARG A 79 19.17 6.11 -11.56
C ARG A 79 19.04 7.59 -11.18
N ARG A 80 17.89 8.03 -10.64
CA ARG A 80 17.69 9.40 -10.14
C ARG A 80 18.33 9.59 -8.76
N GLU A 81 18.22 8.59 -7.89
CA GLU A 81 18.88 8.54 -6.58
C GLU A 81 20.40 8.66 -6.72
N ARG A 82 21.02 7.85 -7.60
CA ARG A 82 22.47 7.95 -7.89
C ARG A 82 22.94 9.29 -8.46
N LYS A 83 22.02 10.11 -8.98
CA LYS A 83 22.31 11.49 -9.42
C LYS A 83 22.20 12.51 -8.28
N GLY A 84 21.96 12.06 -7.04
CA GLY A 84 21.85 12.91 -5.86
C GLY A 84 20.56 13.72 -5.79
N LYS A 85 19.48 13.30 -6.49
CA LYS A 85 18.22 14.05 -6.50
C LYS A 85 17.40 13.86 -5.21
N PHE A 86 17.40 12.65 -4.68
CA PHE A 86 16.67 12.21 -3.50
C PHE A 86 17.18 10.82 -3.10
N GLU A 87 16.80 10.35 -1.92
CA GLU A 87 16.93 8.96 -1.48
C GLU A 87 15.53 8.41 -1.18
N PHE A 88 15.33 7.10 -1.36
CA PHE A 88 14.04 6.47 -1.08
C PHE A 88 14.22 5.04 -0.56
N ASP A 89 13.31 4.55 0.27
CA ASP A 89 13.37 3.19 0.82
C ASP A 89 12.43 2.23 0.09
N ALA A 90 11.30 2.77 -0.40
CA ALA A 90 10.26 1.98 -1.01
C ALA A 90 9.55 2.67 -2.17
N LEU A 91 8.95 1.85 -3.02
CA LEU A 91 8.06 2.22 -4.10
C LEU A 91 6.65 1.72 -3.77
N VAL A 92 5.65 2.57 -3.93
CA VAL A 92 4.22 2.21 -3.74
C VAL A 92 3.46 2.50 -5.03
N THR A 93 2.72 1.53 -5.54
CA THR A 93 1.92 1.65 -6.76
C THR A 93 0.57 0.95 -6.62
N GLU A 94 -0.49 1.56 -7.15
CA GLU A 94 -1.84 0.98 -7.19
C GLU A 94 -2.18 0.39 -8.56
N ASP A 95 -1.51 0.85 -9.63
CA ASP A 95 -1.88 0.59 -11.02
C ASP A 95 -0.76 -0.07 -11.85
N GLY A 96 0.49 -0.04 -11.36
CA GLY A 96 1.67 -0.48 -12.11
C GLY A 96 2.18 0.52 -13.15
N ASP A 97 1.49 1.63 -13.37
CA ASP A 97 1.81 2.67 -14.35
C ASP A 97 2.51 3.88 -13.70
N SER A 98 2.14 4.18 -12.46
CA SER A 98 2.71 5.25 -11.67
C SER A 98 2.98 4.79 -10.25
N ALA A 99 3.97 5.41 -9.62
CA ALA A 99 4.35 5.07 -8.26
C ALA A 99 4.89 6.27 -7.50
N ILE A 100 4.59 6.30 -6.21
CA ILE A 100 5.25 7.20 -5.28
C ILE A 100 6.51 6.53 -4.72
N LEU A 101 7.54 7.33 -4.54
CA LEU A 101 8.77 6.94 -3.86
C LEU A 101 8.71 7.51 -2.46
N ILE A 102 8.90 6.66 -1.47
CA ILE A 102 8.75 7.04 -0.06
C ILE A 102 10.07 6.81 0.69
N LYS A 103 10.27 7.60 1.75
CA LYS A 103 11.31 7.40 2.75
C LYS A 103 10.64 7.20 4.10
N PHE A 104 11.03 6.16 4.82
CA PHE A 104 10.43 5.89 6.13
C PHE A 104 10.90 6.93 7.15
N LYS A 105 9.99 7.34 8.04
CA LYS A 105 10.37 8.12 9.21
C LYS A 105 11.00 7.18 10.25
N ASP A 106 11.96 7.74 10.99
CA ASP A 106 12.55 7.11 12.19
C ASP A 106 11.53 7.02 13.33
#